data_AF-A0A4Q2DNS8-F1
#
_entry.id   AF-A0A4Q2DNS8-F1
#
_cell.length_a   1.000
_cell.length_b   1.000
_cell.length_c   1.000
_cell.angle_alpha   90.00
_cell.angle_beta   90.00
_cell.angle_gamma   90.00
#
_symmetry.space_group_name_H-M   'P 1'
#
loop_
_entity.id
_entity.type
_entity.pdbx_description
1 polymer ?
#
loop_
_entity_poly.entity_id
_entity_poly.type
_entity_poly.pdbx_seq_one_letter_code
_entity_poly.pdbx_strand_id
1 'polypeptide(L)'
;MNLARHSISATKPIHIVDARFDPECKIFTASTPAGFAVYDTWPLKLIRKRELVGGTLSAVVPLHTTNILFLLGGGRSPLYPPNKVILWDDALGKEVAELEFRERVRGIACRRGWLAVSLRRRVSVFQVGETVKRYNEWDTCDNPRGLLAMATAPHSTLLAIAGRQTGHVQLIHLPPCPLPKPRGPPGSSTPSKAPPPPSKHPISIIIAHKTALTTLSLPPSGRLLATTSSRGTLIRIWDSLSGKLVKELRRGTDKAEIYGVAFRPDEQDLCVWSDKGTVHVFSLGLAGASNRRSSLSPLTNFIPLPRYLDSEWSYAQYRIPVQSAHISLSSTSKDSSIDQPEEENAGIPTNCADIHWRLVPPVLASREELRQGGGFFKFVLCDISVEGGYHAQRLQKAEYILEHVIKDGDRGG
;
A
#
# COMPACT_ATOMS: atom_id res chain seq x y z
N MET A 1 -32.09 20.14 41.42
CA MET A 1 -30.95 19.27 41.04
C MET A 1 -30.33 19.82 39.78
N ASN A 2 -29.21 20.52 39.90
CA ASN A 2 -28.44 20.99 38.74
C ASN A 2 -27.59 19.83 38.22
N LEU A 3 -28.02 19.19 37.13
CA LEU A 3 -27.18 18.25 36.40
C LEU A 3 -26.04 19.05 35.77
N ALA A 4 -24.82 18.85 36.28
CA ALA A 4 -23.62 19.43 35.71
C ALA A 4 -23.56 19.06 34.22
N ARG A 5 -23.57 20.07 33.34
CA ARG A 5 -23.18 19.90 31.94
C ARG A 5 -21.71 19.48 31.95
N HIS A 6 -21.46 18.18 31.82
CA HIS A 6 -20.15 17.70 31.41
C HIS A 6 -19.88 18.28 30.02
N SER A 7 -19.07 19.33 29.94
CA SER A 7 -18.51 19.76 28.67
C SER A 7 -17.62 18.62 28.19
N ILE A 8 -18.09 17.88 27.18
CA ILE A 8 -17.22 16.98 26.44
C ILE A 8 -16.20 17.89 25.78
N SER A 9 -15.01 17.98 26.38
CA SER A 9 -13.91 18.75 25.80
C SER A 9 -13.69 18.21 24.40
N ALA A 10 -13.84 19.07 23.38
CA ALA A 10 -13.64 18.69 22.00
C ALA A 10 -12.20 18.17 21.90
N THR A 11 -12.04 16.85 21.77
CA THR A 11 -10.73 16.25 21.69
C THR A 11 -10.03 16.82 20.46
N LYS A 12 -8.91 17.53 20.70
CA LYS A 12 -8.05 18.02 19.62
C LYS A 12 -7.77 16.82 18.71
N PRO A 13 -8.11 16.92 17.43
CA PRO A 13 -8.28 15.71 16.66
C PRO A 13 -6.87 15.26 16.22
N ILE A 14 -6.65 13.94 16.28
CA ILE A 14 -5.32 13.33 16.22
C ILE A 14 -4.85 13.32 14.76
N HIS A 15 -3.82 14.10 14.47
CA HIS A 15 -3.19 14.13 13.16
C HIS A 15 -2.40 12.84 12.91
N ILE A 16 -2.77 12.09 11.87
CA ILE A 16 -2.03 10.93 11.39
C ILE A 16 -1.04 11.41 10.33
N VAL A 17 0.24 11.09 10.50
CA VAL A 17 1.30 11.49 9.56
C VAL A 17 1.42 10.48 8.42
N ASP A 18 1.40 9.19 8.75
CA ASP A 18 1.50 8.10 7.79
C ASP A 18 0.87 6.84 8.39
N ALA A 19 0.38 5.95 7.51
CA ALA A 19 -0.11 4.65 7.92
C ALA A 19 0.32 3.54 6.96
N ARG A 20 0.85 2.47 7.54
CA ARG A 20 1.47 1.37 6.79
C ARG A 20 0.89 0.04 7.19
N PHE A 21 0.37 -0.67 6.20
CA PHE A 21 -0.06 -2.05 6.33
C PHE A 21 1.14 -2.98 6.36
N ASP A 22 1.02 -4.02 7.16
CA ASP A 22 1.85 -5.20 6.99
C ASP A 22 1.62 -5.84 5.61
N PRO A 23 2.61 -6.51 4.99
CA PRO A 23 2.39 -7.14 3.69
C PRO A 23 1.24 -8.16 3.64
N GLU A 24 0.87 -8.79 4.77
CA GLU A 24 -0.27 -9.71 4.87
C GLU A 24 -1.59 -9.01 5.23
N CYS A 25 -1.56 -7.68 5.43
CA CYS A 25 -2.73 -6.83 5.70
C CYS A 25 -3.47 -7.15 7.00
N LYS A 26 -2.86 -7.93 7.89
CA LYS A 26 -3.46 -8.32 9.19
C LYS A 26 -3.41 -7.20 10.19
N ILE A 27 -2.32 -6.43 10.16
CA ILE A 27 -2.11 -5.28 11.03
C ILE A 27 -1.75 -4.07 10.17
N PHE A 28 -1.99 -2.88 10.73
CA PHE A 28 -1.41 -1.65 10.22
C PHE A 28 -0.88 -0.81 11.36
N THR A 29 0.07 0.05 11.03
CA THR A 29 0.66 1.01 11.95
C THR A 29 0.22 2.40 11.52
N ALA A 30 -0.03 3.27 12.50
CA ALA A 30 -0.31 4.68 12.29
C ALA A 30 0.71 5.50 13.07
N SER A 31 1.39 6.40 12.37
CA SER A 31 2.31 7.36 12.97
C SER A 31 1.59 8.66 13.27
N THR A 32 1.90 9.24 14.41
CA THR A 32 1.35 10.52 14.89
C THR A 32 2.50 11.41 15.32
N PRO A 33 2.28 12.73 15.47
CA PRO A 33 3.30 13.61 16.01
C PRO A 33 3.79 13.23 17.42
N ALA A 34 2.99 12.46 18.17
CA ALA A 34 3.30 12.04 19.54
C ALA A 34 3.87 10.61 19.64
N GLY A 35 4.07 9.89 18.52
CA GLY A 35 4.52 8.50 18.53
C GLY A 35 3.78 7.64 17.50
N PHE A 36 3.46 6.40 17.84
CA PHE A 36 2.79 5.49 16.92
C PHE A 36 1.80 4.54 17.60
N ALA A 37 0.91 3.97 16.81
CA ALA A 37 -0.03 2.95 17.24
C ALA A 37 -0.07 1.80 16.22
N VAL A 38 -0.34 0.59 16.71
CA VAL A 38 -0.47 -0.65 15.95
C VAL A 38 -1.89 -1.16 16.13
N TYR A 39 -2.56 -1.44 15.03
CA TYR A 39 -3.95 -1.88 14.99
C TYR A 39 -4.07 -3.21 14.25
N ASP A 40 -4.99 -4.06 14.68
CA ASP A 40 -5.53 -5.13 13.85
C ASP A 40 -6.39 -4.49 12.77
N THR A 41 -6.22 -4.94 11.53
CA THR A 41 -7.00 -4.46 10.39
C THR A 41 -8.47 -4.90 10.50
N TRP A 42 -8.70 -6.14 10.91
CA TRP A 42 -10.05 -6.71 11.01
C TRP A 42 -10.19 -7.79 12.09
N PRO A 43 -11.14 -7.66 13.03
CA PRO A 43 -11.90 -6.44 13.32
C PRO A 43 -10.95 -5.32 13.76
N LEU A 44 -11.29 -4.06 13.44
CA LEU A 44 -10.45 -2.92 13.77
C LEU A 44 -10.26 -2.81 15.28
N LYS A 45 -9.04 -3.10 15.76
CA LYS A 45 -8.72 -3.12 17.19
C LYS A 45 -7.36 -2.51 17.44
N LEU A 46 -7.27 -1.61 18.41
CA LEU A 46 -5.97 -1.13 18.89
C LEU A 46 -5.25 -2.28 19.61
N ILE A 47 -4.09 -2.67 19.09
CA ILE A 47 -3.23 -3.68 19.72
C ILE A 47 -2.29 -2.98 20.70
N ARG A 48 -1.60 -1.93 20.24
CA ARG A 48 -0.55 -1.24 21.00
C ARG A 48 -0.50 0.24 20.63
N LYS A 49 -0.21 1.09 21.60
CA LYS A 49 0.07 2.52 21.42
C LYS A 49 1.35 2.86 22.17
N ARG A 50 2.26 3.58 21.52
CA ARG A 50 3.52 4.07 22.09
C ARG A 50 3.61 5.56 21.89
N GLU A 51 3.83 6.29 22.98
CA GLU A 51 4.10 7.72 22.94
C GLU A 51 5.60 7.93 23.02
N LEU A 52 6.13 8.70 22.08
CA LEU A 52 7.54 9.02 21.96
C LEU A 52 7.70 10.53 22.14
N VAL A 53 8.56 10.92 23.08
CA VAL A 53 8.83 12.33 23.39
C VAL A 53 10.05 12.79 22.60
N GLY A 54 10.07 14.06 22.21
CA GLY A 54 11.27 14.69 21.64
C GLY A 54 11.31 14.80 20.12
N GLY A 55 10.24 14.41 19.42
CA GLY A 55 10.13 14.68 17.98
C GLY A 55 9.05 13.87 17.26
N THR A 56 8.95 14.09 15.96
CA THR A 56 7.95 13.47 15.09
C THR A 56 8.51 12.32 14.26
N LEU A 57 7.68 11.29 14.06
CA LEU A 57 7.93 10.21 13.12
C LEU A 57 7.27 10.51 11.78
N SER A 58 7.96 10.18 10.68
CA SER A 58 7.42 10.25 9.32
C SER A 58 6.66 9.01 8.93
N ALA A 59 7.14 7.84 9.37
CA ALA A 59 6.59 6.55 9.01
C ALA A 59 7.01 5.51 10.04
N VAL A 60 6.15 4.50 10.20
CA VAL A 60 6.44 3.30 10.96
C VAL A 60 6.08 2.13 10.06
N VAL A 61 6.99 1.17 9.89
CA VAL A 61 6.76 0.00 9.03
C VAL A 61 6.88 -1.27 9.87
N PRO A 62 5.83 -2.09 9.99
CA PRO A 62 5.89 -3.33 10.73
C PRO A 62 6.60 -4.43 9.94
N LEU A 63 7.40 -5.25 10.62
CA LEU A 63 7.96 -6.47 10.06
C LEU A 63 7.02 -7.66 10.33
N HIS A 64 5.94 -7.83 9.57
CA HIS A 64 4.97 -8.91 9.81
C HIS A 64 4.38 -8.82 11.21
N THR A 65 3.81 -9.91 11.71
CA THR A 65 3.29 -9.97 13.08
C THR A 65 4.41 -10.14 14.13
N THR A 66 5.62 -9.64 13.85
CA THR A 66 6.73 -9.64 14.83
C THR A 66 6.65 -8.42 15.74
N ASN A 67 7.52 -8.37 16.74
CA ASN A 67 7.73 -7.22 17.62
C ASN A 67 8.67 -6.16 17.02
N ILE A 68 9.22 -6.40 15.83
CA ILE A 68 10.16 -5.47 15.19
C ILE A 68 9.41 -4.49 14.30
N LEU A 69 9.70 -3.21 14.49
CA LEU A 69 9.20 -2.08 13.72
C LEU A 69 10.38 -1.28 13.16
N PHE A 70 10.23 -0.73 11.95
CA PHE A 70 11.17 0.23 11.40
C PHE A 70 10.62 1.63 11.56
N LEU A 71 11.31 2.50 12.30
CA LEU A 71 10.91 3.88 12.53
C LEU A 71 11.72 4.81 11.62
N LEU A 72 11.03 5.77 11.01
CA LEU A 72 11.64 6.88 10.26
C LEU A 72 11.28 8.21 10.88
N GLY A 73 12.28 9.04 11.13
CA GLY A 73 12.06 10.42 11.53
C GLY A 73 11.71 11.32 10.33
N GLY A 74 10.84 12.29 10.56
CA GLY A 74 10.50 13.32 9.58
C GLY A 74 9.61 14.39 10.18
N GLY A 75 9.12 15.33 9.36
CA GLY A 75 8.42 16.53 9.82
C GLY A 75 9.38 17.68 10.16
N ARG A 76 8.87 18.70 10.86
CA ARG A 76 9.62 19.92 11.20
C ARG A 76 10.68 19.68 12.29
N SER A 77 10.38 18.79 13.24
CA SER A 77 11.28 18.44 14.36
C SER A 77 11.34 16.91 14.46
N PRO A 78 12.10 16.24 13.58
CA PRO A 78 12.09 14.80 13.49
C PRO A 78 12.76 14.16 14.72
N LEU A 79 12.16 13.09 15.25
CA LEU A 79 12.72 12.35 16.41
C LEU A 79 14.09 11.73 16.09
N TYR A 80 14.23 11.25 14.86
CA TYR A 80 15.47 10.71 14.32
C TYR A 80 15.85 11.46 13.05
N PRO A 81 17.14 11.55 12.70
CA PRO A 81 17.55 12.09 11.42
C PRO A 81 16.83 11.37 10.26
N PRO A 82 16.32 12.09 9.24
CA PRO A 82 15.53 11.49 8.15
C PRO A 82 16.35 10.60 7.19
N ASN A 83 17.67 10.55 7.39
CA ASN A 83 18.61 9.65 6.72
C ASN A 83 18.92 8.40 7.57
N LYS A 84 18.23 8.18 8.68
CA LYS A 84 18.38 6.99 9.53
C LYS A 84 17.11 6.13 9.52
N VAL A 85 17.30 4.81 9.54
CA VAL A 85 16.24 3.82 9.78
C VAL A 85 16.53 3.18 11.13
N ILE A 86 15.58 3.31 12.06
CA ILE A 86 15.72 2.78 13.41
C ILE A 86 14.96 1.45 13.51
N LEU A 87 15.65 0.40 13.95
CA LEU A 87 15.05 -0.89 14.27
C LEU A 87 14.59 -0.83 15.73
N TRP A 88 13.28 -0.82 15.92
CA TRP A 88 12.63 -0.76 17.21
C TRP A 88 12.07 -2.11 17.58
N ASP A 89 12.40 -2.60 18.78
CA ASP A 89 11.74 -3.74 19.39
C ASP A 89 10.66 -3.25 20.33
N ASP A 90 9.41 -3.49 19.95
CA ASP A 90 8.26 -3.03 20.72
C ASP A 90 7.97 -3.87 21.97
N ALA A 91 8.47 -5.11 22.05
CA ALA A 91 8.38 -5.90 23.28
C ALA A 91 9.35 -5.35 24.33
N LEU A 92 10.55 -4.93 23.91
CA LEU A 92 11.56 -4.32 24.79
C LEU A 92 11.34 -2.81 24.98
N GLY A 93 10.58 -2.16 24.08
CA GLY A 93 10.35 -0.72 24.10
C GLY A 93 11.62 0.10 23.87
N LYS A 94 12.55 -0.41 23.04
CA LYS A 94 13.83 0.24 22.78
C LYS A 94 14.32 0.04 21.35
N GLU A 95 15.27 0.88 20.98
CA GLU A 95 16.03 0.78 19.73
C GLU A 95 17.06 -0.36 19.84
N VAL A 96 17.06 -1.27 18.87
CA VAL A 96 17.96 -2.44 18.82
C VAL A 96 19.11 -2.22 17.85
N ALA A 97 18.87 -1.49 16.75
CA ALA A 97 19.88 -1.13 15.78
C ALA A 97 19.49 0.13 15.02
N GLU A 98 20.50 0.82 14.49
CA GLU A 98 20.32 1.94 13.56
C GLU A 98 21.02 1.66 12.23
N LEU A 99 20.42 2.14 11.14
CA LEU A 99 21.02 2.13 9.81
C LEU A 99 21.10 3.56 9.31
N GLU A 100 22.31 4.04 9.04
CA GLU A 100 22.55 5.39 8.55
C GLU A 100 22.83 5.41 7.05
N PHE A 101 22.23 6.38 6.36
CA PHE A 101 22.33 6.58 4.93
C PHE A 101 22.88 7.97 4.61
N ARG A 102 23.45 8.11 3.41
CA ARG A 102 23.98 9.40 2.91
C ARG A 102 22.90 10.38 2.48
N GLU A 103 21.68 9.88 2.28
CA GLU A 103 20.53 10.66 1.82
C GLU A 103 19.30 10.32 2.67
N ARG A 104 18.28 11.19 2.60
CA ARG A 104 16.96 10.92 3.18
C ARG A 104 16.38 9.62 2.60
N VAL A 105 15.87 8.78 3.50
CA VAL A 105 15.13 7.58 3.13
C VAL A 105 13.79 7.96 2.51
N ARG A 106 13.48 7.40 1.34
CA ARG A 106 12.27 7.71 0.56
C ARG A 106 11.20 6.64 0.68
N GLY A 107 11.61 5.37 0.75
CA GLY A 107 10.68 4.25 0.85
C GLY A 107 11.33 3.05 1.52
N ILE A 108 10.50 2.20 2.12
CA ILE A 108 10.93 0.97 2.78
C ILE A 108 9.96 -0.14 2.43
N ALA A 109 10.49 -1.33 2.17
CA ALA A 109 9.72 -2.56 2.22
C ALA A 109 10.53 -3.63 2.92
N CYS A 110 9.84 -4.52 3.60
CA CYS A 110 10.47 -5.57 4.37
C CYS A 110 9.71 -6.87 4.26
N ARG A 111 10.42 -7.96 4.52
CA ARG A 111 9.89 -9.30 4.75
C ARG A 111 10.79 -10.00 5.75
N ARG A 112 10.38 -11.17 6.25
CA ARG A 112 11.17 -11.92 7.24
C ARG A 112 12.63 -12.10 6.79
N GLY A 113 13.56 -11.55 7.55
CA GLY A 113 15.00 -11.64 7.30
C GLY A 113 15.57 -10.61 6.32
N TRP A 114 14.75 -9.75 5.71
CA TRP A 114 15.16 -8.84 4.65
C TRP A 114 14.51 -7.46 4.76
N LEU A 115 15.32 -6.43 4.57
CA LEU A 115 14.89 -5.03 4.54
C LEU A 115 15.43 -4.38 3.25
N ALA A 116 14.56 -3.76 2.47
CA ALA A 116 14.94 -2.91 1.34
C ALA A 116 14.62 -1.46 1.67
N VAL A 117 15.60 -0.58 1.43
CA VAL A 117 15.50 0.86 1.67
C VAL A 117 15.77 1.57 0.35
N SER A 118 14.81 2.39 -0.10
CA SER A 118 15.00 3.26 -1.26
C SER A 118 15.46 4.64 -0.82
N LEU A 119 16.53 5.09 -1.45
CA LEU A 119 17.01 6.46 -1.48
C LEU A 119 16.52 7.13 -2.77
N ARG A 120 17.05 8.32 -3.10
CA ARG A 120 16.61 9.07 -4.28
C ARG A 120 17.03 8.42 -5.59
N ARG A 121 18.25 7.87 -5.68
CA ARG A 121 18.77 7.22 -6.91
C ARG A 121 19.34 5.83 -6.68
N ARG A 122 19.08 5.24 -5.51
CA ARG A 122 19.63 3.95 -5.11
C ARG A 122 18.66 3.19 -4.23
N VAL A 123 18.72 1.87 -4.31
CA VAL A 123 18.04 0.96 -3.37
C VAL A 123 19.09 0.06 -2.73
N SER A 124 19.13 0.06 -1.40
CA SER A 124 20.01 -0.80 -0.61
C SER A 124 19.20 -1.89 0.08
N VAL A 125 19.66 -3.13 0.01
CA VAL A 125 19.03 -4.28 0.67
C VAL A 125 19.93 -4.80 1.77
N PHE A 126 19.31 -5.14 2.89
CA PHE A 126 19.94 -5.63 4.10
C PHE A 126 19.31 -6.96 4.51
N GLN A 127 20.15 -7.85 5.01
CA GLN A 127 19.72 -9.04 5.72
C GLN A 127 19.58 -8.69 7.21
N VAL A 128 18.40 -8.96 7.76
CA VAL A 128 18.04 -8.67 9.15
C VAL A 128 18.00 -9.98 9.93
N GLY A 129 19.03 -10.23 10.75
CA GLY A 129 19.11 -11.36 11.67
C GLY A 129 19.48 -10.88 13.08
N GLU A 130 20.37 -11.60 13.76
CA GLU A 130 20.99 -11.12 15.01
C GLU A 130 21.80 -9.84 14.79
N THR A 131 22.40 -9.72 13.61
CA THR A 131 23.05 -8.50 13.13
C THR A 131 22.44 -8.11 11.79
N VAL A 132 22.45 -6.80 11.51
CA VAL A 132 22.00 -6.29 10.22
C VAL A 132 23.20 -6.16 9.28
N LYS A 133 23.18 -6.88 8.17
CA LYS A 133 24.28 -6.87 7.18
C LYS A 133 23.77 -6.37 5.83
N ARG A 134 24.49 -5.42 5.21
CA ARG A 134 24.18 -4.97 3.85
C ARG A 134 24.44 -6.12 2.88
N TYR A 135 23.41 -6.50 2.13
CA TYR A 135 23.49 -7.56 1.13
C TYR A 135 23.98 -7.02 -0.21
N ASN A 136 23.27 -6.03 -0.76
CA ASN A 136 23.62 -5.43 -2.04
C ASN A 136 22.95 -4.06 -2.24
N GLU A 137 23.37 -3.33 -3.27
CA GLU A 137 22.90 -1.99 -3.62
C GLU A 137 22.75 -1.87 -5.13
N TRP A 138 21.66 -1.25 -5.58
CA TRP A 138 21.35 -1.05 -7.00
C TRP A 138 21.06 0.41 -7.28
N ASP A 139 21.61 0.92 -8.38
CA ASP A 139 21.31 2.27 -8.86
C ASP A 139 19.97 2.30 -9.61
N THR A 140 19.18 3.33 -9.33
CA THR A 140 17.87 3.60 -9.94
C THR A 140 17.91 4.93 -10.69
N CYS A 141 16.89 5.20 -11.50
CA CYS A 141 16.59 6.57 -11.92
C CYS A 141 16.18 7.42 -10.71
N ASP A 142 15.86 8.69 -10.94
CA ASP A 142 15.27 9.53 -9.90
C ASP A 142 13.99 8.88 -9.37
N ASN A 143 13.99 8.55 -8.08
CA ASN A 143 12.93 7.86 -7.35
C ASN A 143 12.43 8.72 -6.18
N PRO A 144 11.81 9.88 -6.45
CA PRO A 144 11.38 10.81 -5.41
C PRO A 144 10.33 10.22 -4.47
N ARG A 145 9.53 9.24 -4.95
CA ARG A 145 8.50 8.52 -4.18
C ARG A 145 9.01 7.29 -3.44
N GLY A 146 10.29 6.92 -3.60
CA GLY A 146 10.82 5.71 -2.95
C GLY A 146 10.17 4.41 -3.41
N LEU A 147 9.78 4.32 -4.69
CA LEU A 147 9.09 3.17 -5.27
C LEU A 147 9.92 1.90 -5.14
N LEU A 148 9.41 0.95 -4.38
CA LEU A 148 9.93 -0.40 -4.27
C LEU A 148 8.82 -1.35 -3.79
N ALA A 149 8.88 -2.62 -4.21
CA ALA A 149 7.93 -3.63 -3.78
C ALA A 149 8.64 -4.98 -3.60
N MET A 150 8.29 -5.71 -2.55
CA MET A 150 8.92 -6.98 -2.22
C MET A 150 7.86 -8.07 -2.02
N ALA A 151 8.07 -9.24 -2.62
CA ALA A 151 7.22 -10.40 -2.44
C ALA A 151 7.49 -11.07 -1.07
N THR A 152 6.41 -11.50 -0.42
CA THR A 152 6.42 -11.92 0.99
C THR A 152 5.96 -13.35 1.22
N ALA A 153 5.36 -14.01 0.24
CA ALA A 153 4.93 -15.41 0.36
C ALA A 153 6.13 -16.35 0.53
N PRO A 154 5.92 -17.53 1.13
CA PRO A 154 6.96 -18.55 1.22
C PRO A 154 7.54 -18.88 -0.15
N HIS A 155 8.85 -19.12 -0.21
CA HIS A 155 9.64 -19.37 -1.44
C HIS A 155 9.69 -18.22 -2.45
N SER A 156 8.96 -17.12 -2.24
CA SER A 156 9.06 -15.95 -3.13
C SER A 156 10.44 -15.29 -3.01
N THR A 157 10.97 -14.84 -4.15
CA THR A 157 12.31 -14.26 -4.26
C THR A 157 12.29 -12.82 -4.73
N LEU A 158 11.15 -12.33 -5.21
CA LEU A 158 11.11 -11.11 -6.01
C LEU A 158 11.19 -9.82 -5.19
N LEU A 159 12.07 -8.94 -5.62
CA LEU A 159 12.14 -7.52 -5.29
C LEU A 159 12.02 -6.73 -6.60
N ALA A 160 11.02 -5.86 -6.70
CA ALA A 160 10.85 -4.95 -7.82
C ALA A 160 11.22 -3.52 -7.40
N ILE A 161 12.09 -2.88 -8.18
CA ILE A 161 12.53 -1.50 -7.95
C ILE A 161 12.42 -0.67 -9.23
N ALA A 162 12.41 0.66 -9.10
CA ALA A 162 12.53 1.54 -10.25
C ALA A 162 13.83 1.25 -11.01
N GLY A 163 13.76 1.14 -12.33
CA GLY A 163 14.94 0.89 -13.17
C GLY A 163 15.84 2.12 -13.31
N ARG A 164 17.00 1.95 -13.95
CA ARG A 164 17.96 3.04 -14.24
C ARG A 164 17.43 4.09 -15.22
N GLN A 165 16.44 3.73 -16.03
CA GLN A 165 15.77 4.61 -16.98
C GLN A 165 14.34 4.87 -16.53
N THR A 166 13.83 6.06 -16.85
CA THR A 166 12.45 6.44 -16.51
C THR A 166 11.45 5.47 -17.12
N GLY A 167 10.46 5.05 -16.35
CA GLY A 167 9.42 4.12 -16.81
C GLY A 167 9.84 2.65 -16.87
N HIS A 168 11.09 2.32 -16.52
CA HIS A 168 11.58 0.95 -16.47
C HIS A 168 11.49 0.40 -15.04
N VAL A 169 11.38 -0.92 -14.92
CA VAL A 169 11.39 -1.64 -13.65
C VAL A 169 12.52 -2.66 -13.68
N GLN A 170 13.26 -2.78 -12.58
CA GLN A 170 14.24 -3.84 -12.37
C GLN A 170 13.66 -4.88 -11.41
N LEU A 171 13.75 -6.14 -11.81
CA LEU A 171 13.37 -7.29 -11.02
C LEU A 171 14.62 -7.99 -10.52
N ILE A 172 14.70 -8.14 -9.20
CA ILE A 172 15.83 -8.71 -8.49
C ILE A 172 15.34 -9.93 -7.73
N HIS A 173 16.07 -11.03 -7.84
CA HIS A 173 15.80 -12.24 -7.07
C HIS A 173 16.69 -12.29 -5.84
N LEU A 174 16.08 -12.08 -4.67
CA LEU A 174 16.66 -12.32 -3.37
C LEU A 174 16.52 -13.81 -2.98
N PRO A 175 17.26 -14.28 -1.96
CA PRO A 175 17.10 -15.64 -1.45
C PRO A 175 15.62 -15.98 -1.12
N PRO A 176 15.18 -17.23 -1.34
CA PRO A 176 13.79 -17.62 -1.11
C PRO A 176 13.31 -17.33 0.31
N CYS A 177 12.09 -16.81 0.44
CA CYS A 177 11.48 -16.57 1.75
C CYS A 177 11.31 -17.91 2.50
N PRO A 178 11.82 -18.04 3.74
CA PRO A 178 11.71 -19.29 4.50
C PRO A 178 10.25 -19.56 4.88
N LEU A 179 9.90 -20.84 4.98
CA LEU A 179 8.58 -21.25 5.47
C LEU A 179 8.38 -20.74 6.91
N PRO A 180 7.16 -20.31 7.28
CA PRO A 180 6.83 -20.04 8.67
C PRO A 180 7.13 -21.30 9.50
N LYS A 181 7.95 -21.18 10.56
CA LYS A 181 8.16 -22.28 11.49
C LYS A 181 6.80 -22.65 12.11
N PRO A 182 6.33 -23.92 12.02
CA PRO A 182 5.10 -24.34 12.67
C PRO A 182 5.18 -24.07 14.16
N ARG A 183 4.16 -23.42 14.73
CA ARG A 183 4.01 -23.32 16.19
C ARG A 183 3.31 -24.59 16.69
N GLY A 184 4.05 -25.68 16.81
CA GLY A 184 3.52 -26.97 17.29
C GLY A 184 4.56 -28.09 17.22
N PRO A 185 4.32 -29.24 17.88
CA PRO A 185 5.17 -30.41 17.74
C PRO A 185 5.21 -30.84 16.26
N PRO A 186 6.35 -31.36 15.76
CA PRO A 186 6.49 -31.72 14.36
C PRO A 186 5.44 -32.77 13.98
N GLY A 187 4.46 -32.37 13.16
CA GLY A 187 3.54 -33.31 12.52
C GLY A 187 4.34 -34.21 11.58
N SER A 188 4.00 -35.50 11.55
CA SER A 188 4.68 -36.56 10.80
C SER A 188 4.57 -36.46 9.26
N SER A 189 4.16 -35.31 8.71
CA SER A 189 4.10 -35.12 7.27
C SER A 189 5.49 -34.95 6.69
N THR A 190 5.84 -35.81 5.73
CA THR A 190 7.06 -35.69 4.92
C THR A 190 7.15 -34.29 4.31
N PRO A 191 8.32 -33.61 4.39
CA PRO A 191 8.47 -32.27 3.84
C PRO A 191 8.24 -32.30 2.32
N SER A 192 7.25 -31.54 1.85
CA SER A 192 7.08 -31.26 0.42
C SER A 192 8.40 -30.72 -0.11
N LYS A 193 8.99 -31.43 -1.07
CA LYS A 193 10.31 -31.16 -1.65
C LYS A 193 10.41 -29.67 -1.97
N ALA A 194 11.40 -28.99 -1.38
CA ALA A 194 11.61 -27.56 -1.65
C ALA A 194 11.65 -27.35 -3.17
N PRO A 195 10.95 -26.34 -3.71
CA PRO A 195 11.00 -26.06 -5.13
C PRO A 195 12.46 -25.88 -5.55
N PRO A 196 12.83 -26.32 -6.77
CA PRO A 196 14.20 -26.24 -7.24
C PRO A 196 14.73 -24.81 -7.07
N PRO A 197 16.00 -24.65 -6.65
CA PRO A 197 16.58 -23.32 -6.50
C PRO A 197 16.45 -22.59 -7.84
N PRO A 198 16.00 -21.32 -7.87
CA PRO A 198 15.92 -20.57 -9.10
C PRO A 198 17.30 -20.58 -9.74
N SER A 199 17.36 -21.06 -10.99
CA SER A 199 18.59 -21.04 -11.79
C SER A 199 19.12 -19.61 -11.83
N LYS A 200 20.42 -19.44 -11.62
CA LYS A 200 21.11 -18.15 -11.71
C LYS A 200 20.69 -17.45 -13.01
N HIS A 201 19.84 -16.43 -12.92
CA HIS A 201 19.57 -15.54 -14.05
C HIS A 201 19.46 -14.08 -13.60
N PRO A 202 20.01 -13.16 -14.42
CA PRO A 202 20.31 -11.78 -14.07
C PRO A 202 19.04 -10.96 -13.82
N ILE A 203 19.23 -9.78 -13.24
CA ILE A 203 18.23 -8.72 -13.09
C ILE A 203 17.42 -8.61 -14.39
N SER A 204 16.13 -8.94 -14.35
CA SER A 204 15.27 -8.77 -15.53
C SER A 204 14.70 -7.35 -15.54
N ILE A 205 14.80 -6.68 -16.68
CA ILE A 205 14.36 -5.29 -16.86
C ILE A 205 13.07 -5.30 -17.66
N ILE A 206 12.03 -4.66 -17.12
CA ILE A 206 10.75 -4.46 -17.81
C ILE A 206 10.68 -3.01 -18.26
N ILE A 207 10.43 -2.80 -19.56
CA ILE A 207 10.12 -1.49 -20.14
C ILE A 207 8.63 -1.23 -19.92
N ALA A 208 8.28 -0.75 -18.72
CA ALA A 208 6.88 -0.75 -18.29
C ALA A 208 6.07 0.42 -18.88
N HIS A 209 6.63 1.62 -18.90
CA HIS A 209 5.96 2.84 -19.37
C HIS A 209 6.95 3.77 -20.07
N LYS A 210 6.45 4.69 -20.90
CA LYS A 210 7.26 5.74 -21.53
C LYS A 210 7.56 6.91 -20.60
N THR A 211 6.73 7.11 -19.58
CA THR A 211 6.86 8.19 -18.59
C THR A 211 7.22 7.62 -17.22
N ALA A 212 7.59 8.49 -16.28
CA ALA A 212 7.97 8.10 -14.92
C ALA A 212 6.89 7.23 -14.25
N LEU A 213 7.36 6.25 -13.47
CA LEU A 213 6.50 5.37 -12.69
C LEU A 213 5.92 6.14 -11.50
N THR A 214 4.67 5.85 -11.16
CA THR A 214 3.99 6.43 -9.98
C THR A 214 3.78 5.41 -8.87
N THR A 215 3.60 4.13 -9.23
CA THR A 215 3.40 3.04 -8.28
C THR A 215 4.03 1.74 -8.77
N LEU A 216 4.52 0.94 -7.83
CA LEU A 216 4.97 -0.43 -8.03
C LEU A 216 4.31 -1.30 -6.96
N SER A 217 3.64 -2.38 -7.37
CA SER A 217 2.97 -3.29 -6.44
C SER A 217 3.17 -4.74 -6.85
N LEU A 218 3.39 -5.59 -5.87
CA LEU A 218 3.50 -7.04 -5.99
C LEU A 218 2.44 -7.71 -5.11
N PRO A 219 1.82 -8.82 -5.56
CA PRO A 219 1.11 -9.71 -4.67
C PRO A 219 2.12 -10.50 -3.80
N PRO A 220 1.66 -11.13 -2.70
CA PRO A 220 2.54 -11.91 -1.83
C PRO A 220 3.36 -12.96 -2.58
N SER A 221 2.79 -13.67 -3.58
CA SER A 221 3.52 -14.69 -4.34
C SER A 221 4.71 -14.12 -5.14
N GLY A 222 4.63 -12.85 -5.52
CA GLY A 222 5.56 -12.23 -6.45
C GLY A 222 5.41 -12.69 -7.89
N ARG A 223 4.36 -13.42 -8.29
CA ARG A 223 4.17 -13.89 -9.68
C ARG A 223 3.79 -12.77 -10.64
N LEU A 224 3.01 -11.81 -10.16
CA LEU A 224 2.57 -10.66 -10.95
C LEU A 224 3.24 -9.38 -10.48
N LEU A 225 3.31 -8.39 -11.36
CA LEU A 225 3.71 -7.03 -11.04
C LEU A 225 2.71 -6.04 -11.64
N ALA A 226 2.18 -5.14 -10.82
CA ALA A 226 1.40 -4.02 -11.29
C ALA A 226 2.24 -2.74 -11.34
N THR A 227 2.12 -2.01 -12.43
CA THR A 227 2.85 -0.77 -12.68
C THR A 227 1.90 0.31 -13.18
N THR A 228 2.08 1.54 -12.69
CA THR A 228 1.42 2.74 -13.23
C THR A 228 2.43 3.83 -13.50
N SER A 229 2.03 4.79 -14.32
CA SER A 229 2.86 5.93 -14.69
C SER A 229 2.21 7.26 -14.35
N SER A 230 2.98 8.33 -14.45
CA SER A 230 2.52 9.71 -14.28
C SER A 230 1.39 10.15 -15.22
N ARG A 231 1.10 9.37 -16.27
CA ARG A 231 -0.10 9.56 -17.09
C ARG A 231 -1.36 9.02 -16.39
N GLY A 232 -1.25 7.95 -15.61
CA GLY A 232 -2.33 7.37 -14.80
C GLY A 232 -3.60 6.95 -15.55
N THR A 233 -3.53 6.79 -16.88
CA THR A 233 -4.65 6.31 -17.70
C THR A 233 -4.69 4.79 -17.76
N LEU A 234 -3.53 4.14 -17.71
CA LEU A 234 -3.35 2.71 -17.89
C LEU A 234 -2.59 2.10 -16.70
N ILE A 235 -3.03 0.91 -16.32
CA ILE A 235 -2.35 0.03 -15.38
C ILE A 235 -1.90 -1.19 -16.16
N ARG A 236 -0.61 -1.53 -16.03
CA ARG A 236 -0.03 -2.70 -16.70
C ARG A 236 0.32 -3.76 -15.68
N ILE A 237 -0.10 -4.98 -15.98
CA ILE A 237 0.16 -6.19 -15.19
C ILE A 237 1.15 -7.05 -15.97
N TRP A 238 2.25 -7.40 -15.33
CA TRP A 238 3.33 -8.17 -15.90
C TRP A 238 3.46 -9.50 -15.18
N ASP A 239 3.87 -10.53 -15.90
CA ASP A 239 4.39 -11.75 -15.31
C ASP A 239 5.84 -11.49 -14.91
N SER A 240 6.15 -11.65 -13.63
CA SER A 240 7.47 -11.35 -13.09
C SER A 240 8.54 -12.36 -13.51
N LEU A 241 8.15 -13.59 -13.84
CA LEU A 241 9.08 -14.64 -14.26
C LEU A 241 9.48 -14.47 -15.71
N SER A 242 8.50 -14.28 -16.61
CA SER A 242 8.77 -14.11 -18.04
C SER A 242 9.05 -12.66 -18.45
N GLY A 243 8.70 -11.68 -17.62
CA GLY A 243 8.75 -10.25 -17.96
C GLY A 243 7.70 -9.82 -18.99
N LYS A 244 6.77 -10.71 -19.38
CA LYS A 244 5.77 -10.42 -20.41
C LYS A 244 4.59 -9.64 -19.83
N LEU A 245 4.01 -8.76 -20.66
CA LEU A 245 2.77 -8.08 -20.34
C LEU A 245 1.62 -9.09 -20.35
N VAL A 246 0.93 -9.22 -19.22
CA VAL A 246 -0.23 -10.12 -19.04
C VAL A 246 -1.53 -9.38 -19.35
N LYS A 247 -1.69 -8.18 -18.77
CA LYS A 247 -2.91 -7.36 -18.95
C LYS A 247 -2.58 -5.86 -19.03
N GLU A 248 -3.35 -5.16 -19.85
CA GLU A 248 -3.41 -3.69 -19.87
C GLU A 248 -4.84 -3.25 -19.50
N LEU A 249 -4.95 -2.58 -18.36
CA LEU A 249 -6.22 -2.18 -17.76
C LEU A 249 -6.37 -0.66 -17.85
N ARG A 250 -7.52 -0.19 -18.34
CA ARG A 250 -7.81 1.23 -18.49
C ARG A 250 -8.61 1.74 -17.29
N ARG A 251 -8.02 2.69 -16.57
CA ARG A 251 -8.70 3.43 -15.49
C ARG A 251 -9.72 4.42 -16.03
N GLY A 252 -9.33 5.15 -17.08
CA GLY A 252 -10.13 6.19 -17.70
C GLY A 252 -9.41 6.87 -18.86
N THR A 253 -10.09 7.82 -19.49
CA THR A 253 -9.53 8.60 -20.61
C THR A 253 -8.59 9.70 -20.13
N ASP A 254 -8.94 10.35 -19.02
CA ASP A 254 -8.21 11.49 -18.50
C ASP A 254 -6.99 11.11 -17.68
N LYS A 255 -5.97 11.98 -17.74
CA LYS A 255 -4.82 11.91 -16.84
C LYS A 255 -5.30 11.98 -15.39
N ALA A 256 -4.73 11.12 -14.55
CA ALA A 256 -5.00 11.10 -13.12
C ALA A 256 -3.72 10.78 -12.37
N GLU A 257 -3.58 11.36 -11.19
CA GLU A 257 -2.52 10.97 -10.27
C GLU A 257 -2.91 9.70 -9.52
N ILE A 258 -2.20 8.61 -9.78
CA ILE A 258 -2.41 7.34 -9.06
C ILE A 258 -1.66 7.41 -7.74
N TYR A 259 -2.40 7.28 -6.64
CA TYR A 259 -1.81 7.27 -5.30
C TYR A 259 -1.36 5.87 -4.87
N GLY A 260 -1.95 4.79 -5.42
CA GLY A 260 -1.40 3.45 -5.20
C GLY A 260 -1.88 2.41 -6.21
N VAL A 261 -1.33 1.19 -6.09
CA VAL A 261 -1.87 -0.04 -6.67
C VAL A 261 -1.75 -1.19 -5.67
N ALA A 262 -2.70 -2.13 -5.60
CA ALA A 262 -2.60 -3.33 -4.79
C ALA A 262 -3.49 -4.48 -5.28
N PHE A 263 -2.96 -5.67 -5.07
CA PHE A 263 -3.58 -6.91 -5.41
C PHE A 263 -4.43 -7.42 -4.25
N ARG A 264 -5.44 -8.20 -4.61
CA ARG A 264 -6.03 -9.16 -3.68
C ARG A 264 -4.98 -10.24 -3.36
N PRO A 265 -4.86 -10.70 -2.10
CA PRO A 265 -3.85 -11.71 -1.75
C PRO A 265 -3.96 -13.02 -2.51
N ASP A 266 -5.12 -13.33 -3.08
CA ASP A 266 -5.37 -14.48 -3.96
C ASP A 266 -5.18 -14.17 -5.46
N GLU A 267 -4.75 -12.95 -5.80
CA GLU A 267 -4.41 -12.48 -7.14
C GLU A 267 -5.57 -12.46 -8.15
N GLN A 268 -6.81 -12.55 -7.69
CA GLN A 268 -7.96 -12.54 -8.59
C GLN A 268 -8.37 -11.13 -9.01
N ASP A 269 -8.21 -10.16 -8.11
CA ASP A 269 -8.59 -8.77 -8.34
C ASP A 269 -7.48 -7.78 -8.01
N LEU A 270 -7.62 -6.59 -8.57
CA LEU A 270 -6.76 -5.44 -8.35
C LEU A 270 -7.63 -4.20 -8.15
N CYS A 271 -7.46 -3.48 -7.05
CA CYS A 271 -8.01 -2.12 -6.94
C CYS A 271 -7.05 -1.12 -7.60
N VAL A 272 -7.46 0.13 -7.78
CA VAL A 272 -6.68 1.33 -8.17
C VAL A 272 -7.42 2.55 -7.64
N TRP A 273 -6.72 3.54 -7.09
CA TRP A 273 -7.31 4.83 -6.77
C TRP A 273 -6.41 6.00 -7.14
N SER A 274 -7.06 7.15 -7.25
CA SER A 274 -6.46 8.34 -7.79
C SER A 274 -7.05 9.62 -7.20
N ASP A 275 -6.43 10.74 -7.54
CA ASP A 275 -6.92 12.11 -7.32
C ASP A 275 -8.36 12.38 -7.79
N LYS A 276 -8.94 11.54 -8.66
CA LYS A 276 -10.33 11.64 -9.12
C LYS A 276 -11.37 11.30 -8.05
N GLY A 277 -10.94 10.88 -6.86
CA GLY A 277 -11.83 10.50 -5.75
C GLY A 277 -12.60 9.20 -6.03
N THR A 278 -12.08 8.35 -6.91
CA THR A 278 -12.69 7.07 -7.27
C THR A 278 -11.71 5.93 -7.12
N VAL A 279 -12.21 4.82 -6.59
CA VAL A 279 -11.55 3.52 -6.54
C VAL A 279 -12.12 2.66 -7.66
N HIS A 280 -11.25 2.12 -8.50
CA HIS A 280 -11.57 1.20 -9.59
C HIS A 280 -11.15 -0.21 -9.19
N VAL A 281 -11.99 -1.22 -9.45
CA VAL A 281 -11.66 -2.62 -9.23
C VAL A 281 -11.68 -3.38 -10.56
N PHE A 282 -10.61 -4.11 -10.81
CA PHE A 282 -10.38 -4.88 -12.03
C PHE A 282 -10.22 -6.35 -11.68
N SER A 283 -10.84 -7.21 -12.48
CA SER A 283 -10.63 -8.64 -12.39
C SER A 283 -9.44 -9.03 -13.26
N LEU A 284 -8.58 -9.88 -12.71
CA LEU A 284 -7.46 -10.48 -13.42
C LEU A 284 -7.86 -11.79 -14.11
N GLY A 285 -9.13 -12.20 -14.02
CA GLY A 285 -9.72 -13.27 -14.83
C GLY A 285 -9.41 -14.70 -14.35
N LEU A 286 -9.01 -14.87 -13.08
CA LEU A 286 -8.77 -16.18 -12.49
C LEU A 286 -10.06 -16.84 -11.93
N ALA A 287 -11.14 -16.08 -11.74
CA ALA A 287 -12.45 -16.60 -11.34
C ALA A 287 -13.59 -15.67 -11.79
N GLY A 288 -14.50 -16.16 -12.65
CA GLY A 288 -15.89 -15.71 -12.88
C GLY A 288 -16.19 -14.27 -13.30
N ALA A 289 -15.62 -13.26 -12.65
CA ALA A 289 -15.83 -11.85 -12.95
C ALA A 289 -15.05 -11.43 -14.20
N SER A 290 -15.73 -10.70 -15.10
CA SER A 290 -15.13 -10.18 -16.32
C SER A 290 -15.09 -8.65 -16.29
N ASN A 291 -14.00 -8.09 -16.80
CA ASN A 291 -13.85 -6.65 -16.96
C ASN A 291 -14.81 -6.12 -18.02
N ARG A 292 -15.24 -4.87 -17.89
CA ARG A 292 -16.05 -4.20 -18.91
C ARG A 292 -15.20 -4.01 -20.17
N ARG A 293 -15.73 -4.40 -21.32
CA ARG A 293 -15.13 -4.13 -22.63
C ARG A 293 -16.13 -3.33 -23.46
N SER A 294 -15.65 -2.51 -24.39
CA SER A 294 -16.53 -1.79 -25.30
C SER A 294 -17.28 -2.79 -26.19
N SER A 295 -18.55 -2.54 -26.49
CA SER A 295 -19.38 -3.39 -27.37
C SER A 295 -18.80 -3.51 -28.79
N LEU A 296 -17.96 -2.55 -29.19
CA LEU A 296 -17.28 -2.51 -30.49
C LEU A 296 -15.90 -3.20 -30.47
N SER A 297 -15.45 -3.74 -29.33
CA SER A 297 -14.16 -4.46 -29.23
C SER A 297 -14.04 -5.65 -30.19
N PRO A 298 -15.09 -6.41 -30.54
CA PRO A 298 -14.95 -7.48 -31.54
C PRO A 298 -14.65 -6.98 -32.96
N LEU A 299 -15.00 -5.73 -33.26
CA LEU A 299 -14.86 -5.13 -34.60
C LEU A 299 -13.48 -4.53 -34.85
N THR A 300 -12.66 -4.35 -33.81
CA THR A 300 -11.31 -3.78 -33.91
C THR A 300 -10.33 -4.71 -34.64
N ASN A 301 -10.58 -6.02 -34.65
CA ASN A 301 -9.83 -6.98 -35.45
C ASN A 301 -10.06 -6.81 -36.97
N PHE A 302 -11.16 -6.15 -37.36
CA PHE A 302 -11.58 -6.00 -38.75
C PHE A 302 -11.53 -4.56 -39.26
N ILE A 303 -11.46 -3.56 -38.36
CA ILE A 303 -11.46 -2.13 -38.68
C ILE A 303 -10.40 -1.44 -37.82
N PRO A 304 -9.55 -0.53 -38.37
CA PRO A 304 -8.58 0.23 -37.60
C PRO A 304 -9.27 1.24 -36.68
N LEU A 305 -9.71 0.77 -35.52
CA LEU A 305 -10.38 1.52 -34.49
C LEU A 305 -9.37 2.01 -33.42
N PRO A 306 -9.67 3.11 -32.70
CA PRO A 306 -8.81 3.59 -31.62
C PRO A 306 -8.57 2.51 -30.54
N ARG A 307 -7.32 2.31 -30.11
CA ARG A 307 -6.90 1.29 -29.12
C ARG A 307 -7.66 1.32 -27.78
N TYR A 308 -8.35 2.40 -27.45
CA TYR A 308 -9.15 2.45 -26.23
C TYR A 308 -10.42 1.59 -26.31
N LEU A 309 -10.90 1.26 -27.51
CA LEU A 309 -12.07 0.39 -27.71
C LEU A 309 -11.78 -1.09 -27.42
N ASP A 310 -10.51 -1.50 -27.43
CA ASP A 310 -10.05 -2.83 -26.99
C ASP A 310 -9.68 -2.89 -25.50
N SER A 311 -9.77 -1.76 -24.80
CA SER A 311 -9.31 -1.70 -23.42
C SER A 311 -10.26 -2.43 -22.47
N GLU A 312 -9.67 -3.11 -21.48
CA GLU A 312 -10.41 -3.64 -20.33
C GLU A 312 -10.61 -2.53 -19.28
N TRP A 313 -11.86 -2.25 -18.94
CA TRP A 313 -12.26 -1.26 -17.95
C TRP A 313 -12.66 -1.95 -16.64
N SER A 314 -12.58 -1.21 -15.54
CA SER A 314 -12.97 -1.71 -14.21
C SER A 314 -14.41 -2.22 -14.21
N TYR A 315 -14.63 -3.41 -13.63
CA TYR A 315 -15.98 -3.96 -13.52
C TYR A 315 -16.79 -3.25 -12.43
N ALA A 316 -16.11 -2.77 -11.39
CA ALA A 316 -16.69 -1.99 -10.30
C ALA A 316 -15.93 -0.67 -10.07
N GLN A 317 -16.67 0.35 -9.66
CA GLN A 317 -16.15 1.66 -9.31
C GLN A 317 -16.86 2.16 -8.05
N TYR A 318 -16.08 2.69 -7.11
CA TYR A 318 -16.58 3.30 -5.89
C TYR A 318 -16.10 4.74 -5.81
N ARG A 319 -16.99 5.68 -5.47
CA ARG A 319 -16.64 7.08 -5.26
C ARG A 319 -16.43 7.31 -3.77
N ILE A 320 -15.25 7.79 -3.41
CA ILE A 320 -14.92 8.11 -2.02
C ILE A 320 -15.77 9.31 -1.61
N PRO A 321 -16.58 9.21 -0.54
CA PRO A 321 -17.37 10.33 -0.07
C PRO A 321 -16.44 11.44 0.42
N VAL A 322 -16.47 12.58 -0.27
CA VAL A 322 -15.77 13.78 0.21
C VAL A 322 -16.62 14.33 1.36
N GLN A 323 -16.05 14.51 2.55
CA GLN A 323 -16.76 15.21 3.63
C GLN A 323 -17.10 16.62 3.14
N SER A 324 -18.39 16.87 2.91
CA SER A 324 -18.88 18.20 2.54
C SER A 324 -18.65 19.17 3.69
N ALA A 325 -17.98 20.29 3.40
CA ALA A 325 -17.61 21.35 4.37
C ALA A 325 -18.80 21.92 5.18
N HIS A 326 -20.05 21.63 4.77
CA HIS A 326 -21.27 22.07 5.42
C HIS A 326 -21.64 21.31 6.71
N ILE A 327 -20.92 20.25 7.08
CA ILE A 327 -21.04 19.64 8.43
C ILE A 327 -19.91 20.20 9.32
N SER A 328 -19.80 21.52 9.36
CA SER A 328 -19.02 22.22 10.36
C SER A 328 -20.00 22.73 11.41
N LEU A 329 -20.15 22.02 12.53
CA LEU A 329 -20.73 22.61 13.72
C LEU A 329 -19.87 23.82 14.07
N SER A 330 -20.50 25.00 13.99
CA SER A 330 -19.90 26.32 14.15
C SER A 330 -18.94 26.40 15.33
N SER A 331 -17.64 26.56 15.06
CA SER A 331 -16.71 27.14 16.03
C SER A 331 -16.57 28.62 15.74
N THR A 332 -17.44 29.41 16.37
CA THR A 332 -17.19 30.83 16.61
C THR A 332 -16.00 30.98 17.55
N SER A 333 -14.88 31.47 17.03
CA SER A 333 -14.17 32.65 17.55
C SER A 333 -12.87 32.82 16.77
N LYS A 334 -12.69 34.04 16.26
CA LYS A 334 -11.44 34.54 15.70
C LYS A 334 -10.40 34.54 16.81
N ASP A 335 -9.19 34.09 16.52
CA ASP A 335 -8.02 34.75 17.08
C ASP A 335 -6.96 34.92 16.00
N SER A 336 -6.58 36.18 15.83
CA SER A 336 -5.69 36.73 14.82
C SER A 336 -4.27 36.79 15.37
N SER A 337 -3.29 36.23 14.66
CA SER A 337 -1.92 36.72 14.49
C SER A 337 -0.94 35.57 14.24
N ILE A 338 -0.60 35.30 12.97
CA ILE A 338 0.73 34.81 12.58
C ILE A 338 1.02 35.40 11.19
N ASP A 339 1.97 36.32 11.14
CA ASP A 339 2.53 36.92 9.94
C ASP A 339 3.14 35.86 9.01
N GLN A 340 2.84 35.97 7.72
CA GLN A 340 3.56 35.29 6.65
C GLN A 340 4.79 36.10 6.27
N PRO A 341 5.88 35.44 5.86
CA PRO A 341 6.61 35.91 4.71
C PRO A 341 6.54 34.89 3.57
N GLU A 342 6.37 35.46 2.39
CA GLU A 342 6.32 34.82 1.08
C GLU A 342 7.57 33.96 0.84
N GLU A 343 7.37 32.67 0.60
CA GLU A 343 8.43 31.79 0.08
C GLU A 343 8.12 31.50 -1.39
N GLU A 344 9.06 31.93 -2.23
CA GLU A 344 8.98 31.97 -3.67
C GLU A 344 8.84 30.57 -4.29
N ASN A 345 8.05 30.53 -5.35
CA ASN A 345 7.44 29.37 -5.96
C ASN A 345 8.47 28.41 -6.61
N ALA A 346 8.66 27.24 -6.01
CA ALA A 346 9.02 26.01 -6.71
C ALA A 346 8.16 24.86 -6.15
N GLY A 347 6.85 24.95 -6.40
CA GLY A 347 5.84 24.02 -5.91
C GLY A 347 6.05 22.57 -6.38
N ILE A 348 6.63 21.75 -5.51
CA ILE A 348 6.38 20.31 -5.46
C ILE A 348 5.76 20.05 -4.09
N PRO A 349 4.44 19.76 -4.00
CA PRO A 349 3.85 19.43 -2.71
C PRO A 349 4.41 18.09 -2.24
N THR A 350 5.31 18.15 -1.26
CA THR A 350 5.76 17.00 -0.47
C THR A 350 4.62 16.55 0.44
N ASN A 351 3.67 15.78 -0.10
CA ASN A 351 2.70 15.01 0.68
C ASN A 351 2.42 13.69 -0.05
N CYS A 352 3.31 12.71 0.16
CA CYS A 352 3.01 11.31 -0.11
C CYS A 352 3.26 10.54 1.18
N ALA A 353 2.23 10.43 2.03
CA ALA A 353 2.04 9.18 2.74
C ALA A 353 1.61 8.18 1.66
N ASP A 354 2.38 7.11 1.39
CA ASP A 354 1.86 6.06 0.56
C ASP A 354 0.72 5.42 1.36
N ILE A 355 -0.50 5.86 1.08
CA ILE A 355 -1.70 5.21 1.58
C ILE A 355 -1.65 3.82 0.93
N HIS A 356 -1.22 2.83 1.71
CA HIS A 356 -1.31 1.44 1.31
C HIS A 356 -2.73 0.97 1.59
N TRP A 357 -3.18 0.16 0.67
CA TRP A 357 -4.45 -0.51 0.63
C TRP A 357 -4.07 -1.87 0.23
N ARG A 358 -4.60 -2.84 0.93
CA ARG A 358 -4.51 -4.18 0.47
C ARG A 358 -5.80 -4.84 0.88
N LEU A 359 -6.36 -5.59 -0.05
CA LEU A 359 -7.61 -6.29 0.16
C LEU A 359 -7.37 -7.37 1.22
N VAL A 360 -8.19 -7.39 2.26
CA VAL A 360 -8.19 -8.48 3.24
C VAL A 360 -8.97 -9.65 2.62
N PRO A 361 -8.46 -10.89 2.64
CA PRO A 361 -9.22 -12.03 2.15
C PRO A 361 -10.44 -12.29 3.05
N PRO A 362 -11.52 -12.88 2.53
CA PRO A 362 -12.65 -13.28 3.38
C PRO A 362 -12.15 -14.25 4.46
N VAL A 363 -12.47 -13.96 5.71
CA VAL A 363 -12.42 -14.98 6.77
C VAL A 363 -13.51 -15.98 6.42
N LEU A 364 -13.16 -17.27 6.39
CA LEU A 364 -14.09 -18.38 6.14
C LEU A 364 -15.38 -18.16 6.94
N ALA A 365 -16.47 -17.87 6.23
CA ALA A 365 -17.82 -17.93 6.76
C ALA A 365 -18.03 -19.30 7.41
N SER A 366 -18.76 -19.34 8.53
CA SER A 366 -19.11 -20.60 9.17
C SER A 366 -19.92 -21.46 8.19
N ARG A 367 -19.79 -22.78 8.32
CA ARG A 367 -20.35 -23.78 7.38
C ARG A 367 -21.88 -23.71 7.24
N GLU A 368 -22.57 -22.92 8.06
CA GLU A 368 -24.01 -22.67 8.01
C GLU A 368 -24.41 -21.51 7.06
N GLU A 369 -23.56 -20.50 6.84
CA GLU A 369 -23.85 -19.40 5.90
C GLU A 369 -23.76 -19.82 4.42
N LEU A 370 -23.04 -20.91 4.13
CA LEU A 370 -22.91 -21.49 2.78
C LEU A 370 -24.20 -22.15 2.24
N ARG A 371 -25.22 -22.36 3.07
CA ARG A 371 -26.48 -23.04 2.65
C ARG A 371 -27.50 -22.10 2.00
N GLN A 372 -27.35 -20.79 2.10
CA GLN A 372 -28.36 -19.82 1.61
C GLN A 372 -27.94 -19.07 0.32
N GLY A 373 -27.02 -19.60 -0.48
CA GLY A 373 -26.87 -19.20 -1.89
C GLY A 373 -26.40 -17.76 -2.17
N GLY A 374 -26.03 -16.97 -1.17
CA GLY A 374 -25.46 -15.63 -1.34
C GLY A 374 -24.05 -15.56 -0.75
N GLY A 375 -23.02 -15.46 -1.60
CA GLY A 375 -21.64 -15.25 -1.14
C GLY A 375 -21.45 -13.82 -0.64
N PHE A 376 -21.18 -13.64 0.66
CA PHE A 376 -20.86 -12.34 1.26
C PHE A 376 -19.37 -12.01 1.02
N PHE A 377 -19.08 -10.84 0.43
CA PHE A 377 -17.71 -10.33 0.24
C PHE A 377 -17.45 -9.16 1.18
N LYS A 378 -16.34 -9.20 1.94
CA LYS A 378 -16.00 -8.16 2.92
C LYS A 378 -14.76 -7.37 2.48
N PHE A 379 -14.97 -6.12 2.11
CA PHE A 379 -13.89 -5.17 1.84
C PHE A 379 -13.59 -4.41 3.13
N VAL A 380 -12.35 -4.44 3.59
CA VAL A 380 -11.90 -3.56 4.68
C VAL A 380 -11.22 -2.36 4.05
N LEU A 381 -11.98 -1.29 3.90
CA LEU A 381 -11.47 0.02 3.52
C LEU A 381 -11.09 0.75 4.81
N CYS A 382 -9.81 0.79 5.16
CA CYS A 382 -9.35 1.78 6.12
C CYS A 382 -9.05 3.05 5.34
N ASP A 383 -10.00 3.99 5.35
CA ASP A 383 -9.75 5.35 4.90
C ASP A 383 -8.81 6.01 5.92
N ILE A 384 -7.56 6.23 5.52
CA ILE A 384 -6.61 7.05 6.25
C ILE A 384 -6.29 8.22 5.34
N SER A 385 -7.20 9.19 5.34
CA SER A 385 -6.97 10.48 4.69
C SER A 385 -5.87 11.20 5.47
N VAL A 386 -4.72 11.42 4.82
CA VAL A 386 -3.65 12.29 5.31
C VAL A 386 -3.77 13.59 4.51
N GLU A 387 -4.47 14.59 5.04
CA GLU A 387 -4.53 15.91 4.41
C GLU A 387 -3.32 16.74 4.84
N GLY A 388 -2.50 17.10 3.87
CA GLY A 388 -1.58 18.21 4.02
C GLY A 388 -2.31 19.54 3.87
N GLY A 389 -2.42 20.27 4.99
CA GLY A 389 -2.82 21.67 5.00
C GLY A 389 -4.10 21.93 5.82
N TYR A 390 -3.91 22.61 6.95
CA TYR A 390 -4.90 23.31 7.78
C TYR A 390 -6.34 22.78 7.73
N HIS A 391 -6.66 21.78 8.56
CA HIS A 391 -7.83 21.74 9.44
C HIS A 391 -7.80 20.39 10.17
N ALA A 392 -8.25 20.38 11.41
CA ALA A 392 -7.92 19.34 12.37
C ALA A 392 -8.80 18.08 12.15
N GLN A 393 -8.20 16.89 12.04
CA GLN A 393 -8.89 15.64 11.66
C GLN A 393 -8.93 14.56 12.76
N ARG A 394 -10.08 13.87 12.84
CA ARG A 394 -10.48 12.91 13.89
C ARG A 394 -10.48 11.51 13.28
N LEU A 395 -9.90 10.53 13.98
CA LEU A 395 -10.18 9.10 13.75
C LEU A 395 -11.69 8.87 13.99
N GLN A 396 -12.48 8.93 12.92
CA GLN A 396 -13.83 8.41 12.93
C GLN A 396 -13.80 7.01 12.34
N LYS A 397 -14.43 6.08 13.06
CA LYS A 397 -14.69 4.70 12.65
C LYS A 397 -15.39 4.73 11.28
N ALA A 398 -14.63 4.57 10.20
CA ALA A 398 -15.17 4.41 8.86
C ALA A 398 -15.12 2.91 8.52
N GLU A 399 -16.05 2.15 9.10
CA GLU A 399 -16.40 0.83 8.55
C GLU A 399 -17.20 1.09 7.27
N TYR A 400 -16.54 1.20 6.12
CA TYR A 400 -17.25 1.11 4.85
C TYR A 400 -17.37 -0.38 4.49
N ILE A 401 -18.44 -0.98 4.98
CA ILE A 401 -18.92 -2.26 4.48
C ILE A 401 -19.46 -1.99 3.07
N LEU A 402 -18.72 -2.41 2.04
CA LEU A 402 -19.26 -2.49 0.68
C LEU A 402 -20.17 -3.73 0.63
N GLU A 403 -21.40 -3.58 1.11
CA GLU A 403 -22.47 -4.56 0.90
C GLU A 403 -22.89 -4.49 -0.57
N HIS A 404 -22.46 -5.47 -1.37
CA HIS A 404 -23.08 -5.71 -2.66
C HIS A 404 -24.15 -6.78 -2.52
N VAL A 405 -25.41 -6.35 -2.57
CA VAL A 405 -26.52 -7.21 -3.01
C VAL A 405 -26.29 -7.43 -4.51
N ILE A 406 -25.99 -8.66 -4.91
CA ILE A 406 -26.18 -9.10 -6.29
C ILE A 406 -27.70 -9.13 -6.47
N LYS A 407 -28.28 -8.04 -7.00
CA LYS A 407 -29.60 -8.15 -7.61
C LYS A 407 -29.38 -8.85 -8.95
N ASP A 408 -29.69 -10.13 -8.99
CA ASP A 408 -29.90 -10.82 -10.25
C ASP A 408 -30.87 -9.98 -11.09
N GLY A 409 -30.38 -9.54 -12.23
CA GLY A 409 -31.22 -9.03 -13.29
C GLY A 409 -31.93 -10.22 -13.89
N ASP A 410 -33.11 -10.52 -13.37
CA ASP A 410 -34.10 -11.30 -14.09
C ASP A 410 -35.44 -10.54 -14.08
N ARG A 411 -35.67 -9.79 -15.16
CA ARG A 411 -37.01 -9.43 -15.62
C ARG A 411 -37.07 -9.87 -17.07
N GLY A 412 -37.81 -10.93 -17.34
CA GLY A 412 -38.19 -11.32 -18.69
C GLY A 412 -38.74 -12.74 -18.78
N GLY A 413 -39.95 -12.96 -18.26
CA GLY A 413 -40.71 -14.21 -18.39
C GLY A 413 -41.86 -14.30 -17.41
#